data_AF-A0A7C3ASG8-F1
#
_entry.id   AF-A0A7C3ASG8-F1
#
_cell.length_a   1.000
_cell.length_b   1.000
_cell.length_c   1.000
_cell.angle_alpha   90.00
_cell.angle_beta   90.00
_cell.angle_gamma   90.00
#
_symmetry.space_group_name_H-M   'P 1'
#
loop_
_entity.id
_entity.type
_entity.pdbx_description
1 polymer ?
#
loop_
_entity_poly.entity_id
_entity_poly.type
_entity_poly.pdbx_seq_one_letter_code
_entity_poly.pdbx_strand_id
1 'polypeptide(L)'
;MNNVSRHPILAALTGLVTLLAAVTVSWQWLAAPSLFRIEMRVPGGDGAPARSQVAQQAVDLVGVFQSFDGVPAAYEGSWPRFRGPDFDNIVKDSTPLADHWGASGPPIL
;
A
#
# COMPACT_ATOMS: atom_id res chain seq x y z
N MET A 1 -15.25 46.63 -27.90
CA MET A 1 -14.03 47.45 -27.73
C MET A 1 -13.33 46.98 -26.46
N ASN A 2 -12.24 46.23 -26.63
CA ASN A 2 -11.57 45.50 -25.56
C ASN A 2 -10.76 46.49 -24.72
N ASN A 3 -11.17 46.71 -23.47
CA ASN A 3 -10.54 47.64 -22.53
C ASN A 3 -9.37 46.98 -21.78
N VAL A 4 -8.59 46.15 -22.47
CA VAL A 4 -7.47 45.41 -21.88
C VAL A 4 -6.19 46.12 -22.29
N SER A 5 -5.65 46.96 -21.40
CA SER A 5 -4.25 47.45 -21.32
C SER A 5 -4.09 48.94 -20.99
N ARG A 6 -4.76 49.45 -19.95
CA ARG A 6 -4.43 50.80 -19.43
C ARG A 6 -3.10 50.83 -18.68
N HIS A 7 -2.60 49.68 -18.20
CA HIS A 7 -1.39 49.60 -17.39
C HIS A 7 -0.53 48.34 -17.65
N PRO A 8 0.08 48.21 -18.85
CA PRO A 8 0.88 47.03 -19.21
C PRO A 8 2.10 46.84 -18.29
N ILE A 9 2.68 47.94 -17.80
CA ILE A 9 3.83 47.91 -16.89
C ILE A 9 3.45 47.34 -15.53
N LEU A 10 2.31 47.76 -14.96
CA LEU A 10 1.82 47.23 -13.69
C LEU A 10 1.51 45.73 -13.79
N ALA A 11 0.87 45.29 -14.88
CA ALA A 11 0.61 43.87 -15.12
C ALA A 11 1.89 43.04 -15.25
N ALA A 12 2.90 43.56 -15.97
CA ALA A 12 4.21 42.90 -16.09
C ALA A 12 4.94 42.82 -14.74
N LEU A 13 4.88 43.87 -13.92
CA LEU A 13 5.47 43.88 -12.58
C LEU A 13 4.77 42.88 -11.66
N THR A 14 3.43 42.82 -11.66
CA THR A 14 2.69 41.82 -10.88
C THR A 14 3.05 40.41 -11.31
N GLY A 15 3.08 40.13 -12.62
CA GLY A 15 3.47 38.82 -13.15
C GLY A 15 4.90 38.41 -12.74
N LEU A 16 5.85 39.35 -12.80
CA LEU A 16 7.22 39.11 -12.36
C LEU A 16 7.31 38.80 -10.86
N VAL A 17 6.62 39.56 -10.02
CA VAL A 17 6.58 39.32 -8.57
C VAL A 17 5.97 37.95 -8.25
N THR A 18 4.85 37.61 -8.89
CA THR A 18 4.21 36.29 -8.72
C THR A 18 5.13 35.16 -9.15
N LEU A 19 5.83 35.31 -10.29
CA LEU A 19 6.79 34.32 -10.78
C LEU A 19 7.95 34.14 -9.80
N LEU A 20 8.54 35.23 -9.32
CA LEU A 20 9.64 35.19 -8.35
C LEU A 20 9.22 34.55 -7.04
N ALA A 21 8.02 34.87 -6.54
CA ALA A 21 7.47 34.25 -5.34
C ALA A 21 7.26 32.73 -5.54
N ALA A 22 6.67 32.33 -6.67
CA ALA A 22 6.44 30.92 -6.99
C ALA A 22 7.77 30.14 -7.07
N VAL A 23 8.76 30.66 -7.79
CA VAL A 23 10.09 30.05 -7.90
C VAL A 23 10.75 29.93 -6.54
N THR A 24 10.66 30.96 -5.70
CA THR A 24 11.26 30.97 -4.36
C THR A 24 10.62 29.93 -3.44
N VAL A 25 9.28 29.87 -3.42
CA VAL A 25 8.54 28.88 -2.60
C VAL A 25 8.82 27.46 -3.09
N SER A 26 8.81 27.23 -4.40
CA SER A 26 9.14 25.92 -4.97
C SER A 26 10.58 25.50 -4.64
N TRP A 27 11.53 26.43 -4.74
CA TRP A 27 12.93 26.18 -4.37
C TRP A 27 13.05 25.83 -2.89
N GLN A 28 12.41 26.60 -2.00
CA GLN A 28 12.42 26.33 -0.56
C GLN A 28 11.82 24.96 -0.24
N TRP A 29 10.73 24.57 -0.89
CA TRP A 29 10.11 23.27 -0.69
C TRP A 29 11.01 22.12 -1.14
N LEU A 30 11.71 22.27 -2.27
CA LEU A 30 12.63 21.25 -2.79
C LEU A 30 13.96 21.17 -2.02
N ALA A 31 14.44 22.31 -1.50
CA ALA A 31 15.69 22.39 -0.76
C ALA A 31 15.52 22.12 0.74
N ALA A 32 14.29 22.12 1.25
CA ALA A 32 14.01 21.82 2.65
C ALA A 32 14.46 20.39 2.99
N PRO A 33 15.27 20.21 4.05
CA PRO A 33 15.64 18.87 4.49
C PRO A 33 14.41 18.12 5.00
N SER A 34 14.45 16.79 4.93
CA SER A 34 13.37 15.95 5.45
C SER A 34 13.18 16.18 6.95
N LEU A 35 11.92 16.32 7.39
CA LEU A 35 11.57 16.48 8.81
C LEU A 35 11.95 15.27 9.67
N PHE A 36 12.13 14.12 9.03
CA PHE A 36 12.58 12.89 9.65
C PHE A 36 13.87 12.42 8.99
N ARG A 37 14.66 11.67 9.75
CA ARG A 37 15.88 11.08 9.25
C ARG A 37 15.54 9.95 8.28
N ILE A 38 16.01 10.06 7.05
CA ILE A 38 15.94 8.96 6.08
C ILE A 38 17.21 8.14 6.25
N GLU A 39 17.08 6.92 6.76
CA GLU A 39 18.18 5.97 6.89
C GLU A 39 17.95 4.74 6.01
N MET A 40 19.03 4.06 5.64
CA MET A 40 18.94 2.77 4.96
C MET A 40 18.28 1.74 5.87
N ARG A 41 17.25 1.06 5.38
CA ARG A 41 16.62 -0.03 6.13
C ARG A 41 17.60 -1.19 6.27
N VAL A 42 18.00 -1.48 7.49
CA VAL A 42 18.80 -2.67 7.84
C VAL A 42 17.95 -3.67 8.62
N PRO A 43 18.19 -5.00 8.48
CA PRO A 43 17.52 -5.99 9.31
C PRO A 43 17.67 -5.70 10.81
N GLY A 44 16.56 -5.75 11.56
CA GLY A 44 16.55 -5.51 13.00
C GLY A 44 16.51 -4.03 13.43
N GLY A 45 16.45 -3.07 12.50
CA GLY A 45 16.34 -1.63 12.79
C GLY A 45 14.90 -1.13 13.03
N ASP A 46 13.90 -2.01 13.01
CA ASP A 46 12.48 -1.68 13.14
C ASP A 46 11.96 -1.70 14.59
N GLY A 47 12.86 -1.79 15.57
CA GLY A 47 12.50 -1.82 16.98
C GLY A 47 11.73 -3.10 17.38
N ALA A 48 11.80 -4.15 16.55
CA ALA A 48 11.31 -5.46 16.95
C ALA A 48 11.96 -5.86 18.29
N PRO A 49 11.21 -6.48 19.21
CA PRO A 49 11.77 -6.93 20.48
C PRO A 49 12.97 -7.82 20.18
N ALA A 50 14.03 -7.68 21.00
CA ALA A 50 15.18 -8.57 20.91
C ALA A 50 14.65 -10.00 20.89
N ARG A 51 14.97 -10.75 19.83
CA ARG A 51 14.56 -12.15 19.71
C ARG A 51 14.98 -12.82 21.01
N SER A 52 14.00 -13.28 21.79
CA SER A 52 14.25 -13.78 23.13
C SER A 52 15.43 -14.72 23.07
N GLN A 53 16.48 -14.46 23.86
CA GLN A 53 17.62 -15.37 24.07
C GLN A 53 17.20 -16.64 24.83
N VAL A 54 15.95 -17.06 24.69
CA VAL A 54 15.61 -18.46 24.87
C VAL A 54 16.50 -19.14 23.85
N ALA A 55 17.57 -19.77 24.32
CA ALA A 55 18.39 -20.66 23.52
C ALA A 55 17.40 -21.40 22.65
N GLN A 56 17.50 -21.21 21.33
CA GLN A 56 16.73 -22.01 20.39
C GLN A 56 17.23 -23.42 20.66
N GLN A 57 16.59 -24.11 21.62
CA GLN A 57 16.70 -25.54 21.74
C GLN A 57 16.40 -26.00 20.34
N ALA A 58 17.39 -26.66 19.72
CA ALA A 58 17.20 -27.24 18.42
C ALA A 58 16.02 -28.19 18.57
N VAL A 59 14.84 -27.73 18.15
CA VAL A 59 13.64 -28.55 18.17
C VAL A 59 13.86 -29.54 17.05
N ASP A 60 13.76 -30.81 17.38
CA ASP A 60 13.71 -31.84 16.37
C ASP A 60 12.41 -31.65 15.57
N LEU A 61 12.55 -31.11 14.36
CA LEU A 61 11.44 -30.91 13.42
C LEU A 61 11.18 -32.16 12.58
N VAL A 62 11.71 -33.32 12.96
CA VAL A 62 11.34 -34.60 12.37
C VAL A 62 9.85 -34.83 12.61
N GLY A 63 9.06 -34.54 11.58
CA GLY A 63 7.65 -34.88 11.49
C GLY A 63 7.47 -36.19 10.73
N VAL A 64 6.39 -36.90 11.03
CA VAL A 64 5.90 -38.00 10.21
C VAL A 64 4.76 -37.48 9.35
N PHE A 65 4.78 -37.76 8.06
CA PHE A 65 3.63 -37.49 7.21
C PHE A 65 2.47 -38.38 7.66
N GLN A 66 1.39 -37.76 8.14
CA GLN A 66 0.16 -38.45 8.51
C GLN A 66 -0.94 -38.02 7.55
N SER A 67 -1.46 -38.97 6.78
CA SER A 67 -2.67 -38.78 5.98
C SER A 67 -3.90 -38.98 6.86
N PHE A 68 -4.91 -38.14 6.66
CA PHE A 68 -6.22 -38.24 7.31
C PHE A 68 -7.29 -38.56 6.26
N ASP A 69 -8.45 -39.04 6.69
CA ASP A 69 -9.61 -39.38 5.88
C ASP A 69 -10.49 -38.17 5.50
N GLY A 70 -9.94 -36.96 5.65
CA GLY A 70 -10.61 -35.72 5.30
C GLY A 70 -11.01 -35.68 3.84
N VAL A 71 -12.30 -35.48 3.58
CA VAL A 71 -12.85 -35.24 2.24
C VAL A 71 -12.83 -33.73 1.99
N PRO A 72 -12.24 -33.24 0.89
CA PRO A 72 -12.36 -31.84 0.52
C PRO A 72 -13.84 -31.47 0.38
N ALA A 73 -14.22 -30.31 0.90
CA ALA A 73 -15.56 -29.80 0.68
C ALA A 73 -15.81 -29.63 -0.83
N ALA A 74 -17.04 -29.92 -1.27
CA ALA A 74 -17.45 -29.86 -2.68
C ALA A 74 -17.68 -28.40 -3.15
N TYR A 75 -16.74 -27.50 -2.83
CA TYR A 75 -16.77 -26.12 -3.30
C TYR A 75 -16.14 -26.03 -4.68
N GLU A 76 -16.78 -25.26 -5.55
CA GLU A 76 -16.17 -24.83 -6.80
C GLU A 76 -15.13 -23.74 -6.50
N GLY A 77 -13.98 -23.82 -7.16
CA GLY A 77 -12.87 -22.88 -6.96
C GLY A 77 -11.53 -23.58 -6.82
N SER A 78 -10.47 -22.91 -7.26
CA SER A 78 -9.10 -23.39 -7.07
C SER A 78 -8.32 -22.35 -6.28
N TRP A 79 -7.33 -22.80 -5.49
CA TRP A 79 -6.33 -21.92 -4.90
C TRP A 79 -5.06 -21.94 -5.76
N PRO A 80 -4.96 -21.09 -6.79
CA PRO A 80 -3.83 -21.14 -7.71
C PRO A 80 -2.53 -20.65 -7.07
N ARG A 81 -2.61 -19.82 -6.01
CA ARG A 81 -1.57 -19.10 -5.23
C ARG A 81 -2.00 -17.67 -4.93
N PHE A 82 -1.14 -16.94 -4.21
CA PHE A 82 -1.37 -15.56 -3.75
C PHE A 82 -1.70 -14.54 -4.85
N ARG A 83 -1.24 -14.75 -6.09
CA ARG A 83 -1.43 -13.81 -7.21
C ARG A 83 -2.32 -14.35 -8.32
N GLY A 84 -3.10 -15.39 -8.04
CA GLY A 84 -3.89 -16.03 -9.06
C GLY A 84 -3.07 -16.93 -10.00
N PRO A 85 -3.72 -17.55 -11.00
CA PRO A 85 -3.06 -18.44 -11.94
C PRO A 85 -2.08 -17.68 -12.84
N ASP A 86 -2.33 -16.40 -13.12
CA ASP A 86 -1.54 -15.58 -14.04
C ASP A 86 -0.55 -14.63 -13.36
N PHE A 87 -0.42 -14.71 -12.03
CA PHE A 87 0.48 -13.89 -11.22
C PHE A 87 0.22 -12.37 -11.26
N ASP A 88 -0.95 -11.94 -11.72
CA ASP A 88 -1.28 -10.53 -11.94
C ASP A 88 -2.05 -9.88 -10.76
N ASN A 89 -2.49 -10.67 -9.77
CA ASN A 89 -3.34 -10.19 -8.67
C ASN A 89 -4.68 -9.60 -9.16
N ILE A 90 -5.21 -10.13 -10.26
CA ILE A 90 -6.49 -9.73 -10.83
C ILE A 90 -7.48 -10.90 -10.67
N VAL A 91 -8.63 -10.60 -10.06
CA VAL A 91 -9.75 -11.53 -9.99
C VAL A 91 -10.44 -11.56 -11.35
N LYS A 92 -10.41 -12.70 -12.03
CA LYS A 92 -11.00 -12.90 -13.37
C LYS A 92 -12.36 -13.59 -13.32
N ASP A 93 -12.61 -14.31 -12.23
CA ASP A 93 -13.92 -14.89 -11.95
C ASP A 93 -14.71 -13.92 -11.06
N SER A 94 -15.83 -13.40 -11.57
CA SER A 94 -16.61 -12.37 -10.91
C SER A 94 -17.71 -12.97 -10.03
N THR A 95 -17.36 -13.85 -9.09
CA THR A 95 -18.32 -14.35 -8.10
C THR A 95 -18.89 -13.16 -7.33
N PRO A 96 -20.22 -12.92 -7.38
CA PRO A 96 -20.83 -11.78 -6.70
C PRO A 96 -20.59 -11.87 -5.20
N LEU A 97 -20.12 -10.77 -4.61
CA LEU A 97 -20.01 -10.65 -3.16
C LEU A 97 -21.36 -10.22 -2.58
N ALA A 98 -21.71 -10.78 -1.43
CA ALA A 98 -22.91 -10.34 -0.71
C ALA A 98 -22.63 -9.00 -0.02
N ASP A 99 -23.42 -7.97 -0.36
CA ASP A 99 -23.29 -6.64 0.25
C ASP A 99 -24.00 -6.52 1.60
N HIS A 100 -24.93 -7.44 1.91
CA HIS A 100 -25.64 -7.49 3.18
C HIS A 100 -26.19 -8.90 3.46
N TRP A 101 -26.46 -9.19 4.73
CA TRP A 101 -27.16 -10.38 5.19
C TRP A 101 -28.44 -9.97 5.92
N GLY A 102 -29.52 -10.73 5.74
CA GLY A 102 -30.78 -10.49 6.45
C GLY A 102 -30.69 -10.85 7.95
N ALA A 103 -31.81 -10.78 8.66
CA ALA A 103 -31.88 -11.10 10.10
C ALA A 103 -31.45 -12.54 10.44
N SER A 104 -31.52 -13.46 9.46
CA SER A 104 -31.06 -14.84 9.57
C SER A 104 -29.55 -15.04 9.39
N GLY A 105 -28.81 -13.99 9.01
CA GLY A 105 -27.38 -14.07 8.76
C GLY A 105 -27.01 -14.72 7.41
N PRO A 106 -25.70 -14.97 7.18
CA PRO A 106 -25.22 -15.69 6.00
C PRO A 106 -25.68 -17.15 5.98
N PRO A 107 -25.82 -17.76 4.78
CA PRO A 107 -26.11 -19.18 4.67
C PRO A 107 -24.98 -20.00 5.29
N ILE A 108 -25.36 -21.11 5.94
CA ILE A 108 -24.41 -22.12 6.42
C ILE A 108 -23.95 -22.91 5.19
N LEU A 109 -22.64 -23.03 5.02
CA LEU A 109 -21.99 -23.76 3.92
C LEU A 109 -22.01 -25.28 4.17
#